data_AF-A0A286U864-F1
#
_entry.id   AF-A0A286U864-F1
#
_cell.length_a   1.000
_cell.length_b   1.000
_cell.length_c   1.000
_cell.angle_alpha   90.00
_cell.angle_beta   90.00
_cell.angle_gamma   90.00
#
_symmetry.space_group_name_H-M   'P 1'
#
loop_
_entity.id
_entity.type
_entity.pdbx_description
1 polymer ?
#
loop_
_entity_poly.entity_id
_entity_poly.type
_entity_poly.pdbx_seq_one_letter_code
_entity_poly.pdbx_strand_id
1 'polypeptide(L)'
;MNEQQKIEFYGFTPVVRDQEILFKDHPTASGLNPRQDPFKLEDFPFPDSQLVQKVKEFVKGKLNEQTFNHSNRIFIYGVADAFLATTKMSFEFKGAIIAREVILANDGAEDQADGVCEAIVRHQDIFVKGGNITTLGQVLQLSTLLDNVGLRAHLIHPDLIAGTCAAFPRKGWSDCFARTIEKELSIKPWCHSTTFEIPGWVEGVPSNFARDVRGNDFMKKYD
;
A
#
# COMPACT_ATOMS: atom_id res chain seq x y z
N MET A 1 -5.66 26.31 11.05
CA MET A 1 -6.36 25.16 11.66
C MET A 1 -5.98 25.05 13.12
N ASN A 2 -6.94 24.72 13.97
CA ASN A 2 -6.65 24.27 15.33
C ASN A 2 -6.10 22.83 15.31
N GLU A 3 -5.69 22.31 16.47
CA GLU A 3 -5.04 21.00 16.57
C GLU A 3 -5.95 19.85 16.12
N GLN A 4 -7.20 19.84 16.56
CA GLN A 4 -8.18 18.81 16.16
C GLN A 4 -8.39 18.80 14.63
N GLN A 5 -8.47 19.98 14.02
CA GLN A 5 -8.60 20.10 12.57
C GLN A 5 -7.35 19.57 11.86
N LYS A 6 -6.14 19.74 12.40
CA LYS A 6 -4.91 19.17 11.83
C LYS A 6 -4.90 17.66 11.88
N ILE A 7 -5.26 17.09 13.03
CA ILE A 7 -5.38 15.64 13.24
C ILE A 7 -6.29 15.03 12.15
N GLU A 8 -7.50 15.58 11.99
CA GLU A 8 -8.46 15.10 10.99
C GLU A 8 -7.97 15.34 9.55
N PHE A 9 -7.41 16.52 9.27
CA PHE A 9 -6.93 16.88 7.93
C PHE A 9 -5.80 15.97 7.43
N TYR A 10 -4.87 15.57 8.30
CA TYR A 10 -3.77 14.67 7.95
C TYR A 10 -4.14 13.18 8.07
N GLY A 11 -5.42 12.88 8.30
CA GLY A 11 -5.94 11.51 8.23
C GLY A 11 -5.79 10.72 9.52
N PHE A 12 -5.47 11.35 10.66
CA PHE A 12 -5.46 10.73 11.98
C PHE A 12 -6.86 10.53 12.56
N THR A 13 -7.78 10.06 11.72
CA THR A 13 -9.11 9.62 12.12
C THR A 13 -9.08 8.12 12.36
N PRO A 14 -9.46 7.63 13.56
CA PRO A 14 -9.43 6.21 13.84
C PRO A 14 -10.57 5.49 13.12
N VAL A 15 -10.23 4.39 12.44
CA VAL A 15 -11.18 3.44 11.85
C VAL A 15 -10.86 2.02 12.30
N VAL A 16 -11.86 1.14 12.22
CA VAL A 16 -11.69 -0.28 12.52
C VAL A 16 -10.70 -0.88 11.53
N ARG A 17 -9.67 -1.55 12.06
CA ARG A 17 -8.63 -2.17 11.23
C ARG A 17 -9.07 -3.49 10.61
N ASP A 18 -9.71 -4.35 11.40
CA ASP A 18 -10.17 -5.65 10.90
C ASP A 18 -11.24 -5.43 9.82
N GLN A 19 -10.93 -5.83 8.59
CA GLN A 19 -11.76 -5.60 7.43
C GLN A 19 -13.09 -6.34 7.50
N GLU A 20 -13.11 -7.53 8.12
CA GLU A 20 -14.36 -8.27 8.30
C GLU A 20 -15.29 -7.51 9.24
N ILE A 21 -14.74 -6.89 10.29
CA ILE A 21 -15.52 -6.05 11.20
C ILE A 21 -15.91 -4.73 10.53
N LEU A 22 -14.99 -4.10 9.80
CA LEU A 22 -15.21 -2.84 9.10
C LEU A 22 -16.37 -2.93 8.10
N PHE A 23 -16.51 -4.06 7.40
CA PHE A 23 -17.49 -4.23 6.33
C PHE A 23 -18.74 -5.04 6.71
N LYS A 24 -18.75 -5.75 7.84
CA LYS A 24 -19.81 -6.72 8.22
C LYS A 24 -21.23 -6.22 7.93
N ASP A 25 -21.51 -4.97 8.31
CA ASP A 25 -22.83 -4.34 8.22
C ASP A 25 -22.76 -2.97 7.53
N HIS A 26 -21.74 -2.73 6.71
CA HIS A 26 -21.57 -1.44 6.06
C HIS A 26 -22.61 -1.28 4.95
N PRO A 27 -23.37 -0.16 4.92
CA PRO A 27 -24.52 0.01 4.02
C PRO A 27 -24.18 -0.07 2.53
N THR A 28 -22.90 0.12 2.17
CA THR A 28 -22.41 0.04 0.80
C THR A 28 -21.45 -1.11 0.53
N ALA A 29 -20.97 -1.82 1.56
CA ALA A 29 -19.94 -2.86 1.39
C ALA A 29 -20.45 -4.28 1.67
N SER A 30 -21.67 -4.43 2.20
CA SER A 30 -22.30 -5.73 2.44
C SER A 30 -23.10 -6.24 1.24
N GLY A 31 -23.33 -7.56 1.20
CA GLY A 31 -24.18 -8.22 0.19
C GLY A 31 -23.42 -8.77 -1.02
N LEU A 32 -24.14 -9.44 -1.92
CA LEU A 32 -23.55 -10.11 -3.11
C LEU A 32 -22.98 -9.11 -4.14
N ASN A 33 -23.53 -7.91 -4.18
CA ASN A 33 -23.13 -6.83 -5.07
C ASN A 33 -23.08 -5.53 -4.25
N PRO A 34 -21.99 -5.23 -3.53
CA PRO A 34 -21.84 -3.97 -2.81
C PRO A 34 -22.02 -2.79 -3.78
N ARG A 35 -22.39 -1.62 -3.23
CA ARG A 35 -22.54 -0.42 -4.04
C ARG A 35 -21.19 0.00 -4.57
N GLN A 36 -21.07 0.02 -5.90
CA GLN A 36 -19.91 0.52 -6.62
C GLN A 36 -20.32 1.82 -7.30
N ASP A 37 -19.93 2.95 -6.72
CA ASP A 37 -20.14 4.22 -7.40
C ASP A 37 -19.32 4.24 -8.70
N PRO A 38 -19.90 4.69 -9.83
CA PRO A 38 -19.29 4.59 -11.16
C PRO A 38 -18.23 5.68 -11.38
N PHE A 39 -17.37 5.87 -10.38
CA PHE A 39 -16.24 6.79 -10.48
C PHE A 39 -15.25 6.31 -11.54
N LYS A 40 -14.61 7.26 -12.18
CA LYS A 40 -13.51 7.09 -13.12
C LYS A 40 -12.26 7.74 -12.56
N LEU A 41 -11.11 7.40 -13.14
CA LEU A 41 -9.83 7.98 -12.71
C LEU A 41 -9.83 9.52 -12.81
N GLU A 42 -10.52 10.08 -13.81
CA GLU A 42 -10.66 11.52 -14.03
C GLU A 42 -11.41 12.26 -12.91
N ASP A 43 -12.20 11.53 -12.09
CA ASP A 43 -12.88 12.11 -10.91
C ASP A 43 -11.91 12.38 -9.75
N PHE A 44 -10.69 11.85 -9.82
CA PHE A 44 -9.66 11.95 -8.78
C PHE A 44 -8.40 12.63 -9.35
N PRO A 45 -8.40 13.97 -9.51
CA PRO A 45 -7.24 14.67 -10.03
C PRO A 45 -6.03 14.46 -9.12
N PHE A 46 -4.89 14.11 -9.70
CA PHE A 46 -3.65 13.94 -8.95
C PHE A 46 -3.18 15.29 -8.40
N PRO A 47 -2.75 15.35 -7.13
CA PRO A 47 -2.17 16.55 -6.58
C PRO A 47 -0.86 16.88 -7.31
N ASP A 48 -0.63 18.17 -7.47
CA ASP A 48 0.53 18.72 -8.19
C ASP A 48 1.18 19.88 -7.40
N SER A 49 1.11 19.80 -6.08
CA SER A 49 1.84 20.75 -5.23
C SER A 49 3.36 20.57 -5.40
N GLN A 50 4.12 21.61 -5.08
CA GLN A 50 5.58 21.55 -5.14
C GLN A 50 6.15 20.38 -4.32
N LEU A 51 5.57 20.11 -3.14
CA LEU A 51 5.94 18.95 -2.32
C LEU A 51 5.72 17.64 -3.08
N VAL A 52 4.55 17.48 -3.72
CA VAL A 52 4.23 16.27 -4.50
C VAL A 52 5.17 16.11 -5.68
N GLN A 53 5.50 17.18 -6.39
CA GLN A 53 6.48 17.15 -7.49
C GLN A 53 7.85 16.69 -7.03
N LYS A 54 8.37 17.27 -5.93
CA LYS A 54 9.66 16.88 -5.35
C LYS A 54 9.68 15.43 -4.86
N VAL A 55 8.61 14.97 -4.20
CA VAL A 55 8.47 13.57 -3.80
C VAL A 55 8.43 12.65 -5.02
N LYS A 56 7.63 12.98 -6.05
CA LYS A 56 7.55 12.21 -7.31
C LYS A 56 8.90 12.10 -8.00
N GLU A 57 9.66 13.18 -8.06
CA GLU A 57 11.02 13.19 -8.61
C GLU A 57 11.94 12.27 -7.81
N PHE A 58 11.93 12.38 -6.49
CA PHE A 58 12.71 11.50 -5.61
C PHE A 58 12.37 10.03 -5.84
N VAL A 59 11.08 9.65 -5.79
CA VAL A 59 10.70 8.24 -5.89
C VAL A 59 10.93 7.68 -7.29
N LYS A 60 10.74 8.47 -8.35
CA LYS A 60 11.00 8.05 -9.73
C LYS A 60 12.48 7.75 -9.96
N GLY A 61 13.39 8.42 -9.24
CA GLY A 61 14.82 8.13 -9.27
C GLY A 61 15.24 6.91 -8.43
N LYS A 62 14.33 6.31 -7.65
CA LYS A 62 14.63 5.18 -6.75
C LYS A 62 13.87 3.91 -7.10
N LEU A 63 12.59 4.02 -7.48
CA LEU A 63 11.72 2.90 -7.79
C LEU A 63 11.97 2.38 -9.20
N ASN A 64 11.84 1.06 -9.39
CA ASN A 64 11.65 0.51 -10.73
C ASN A 64 10.26 0.93 -11.28
N GLU A 65 10.04 0.76 -12.58
CA GLU A 65 8.80 1.21 -13.22
C GLU A 65 7.55 0.50 -12.67
N GLN A 66 7.63 -0.81 -12.41
CA GLN A 66 6.53 -1.60 -11.88
C GLN A 66 6.10 -1.10 -10.48
N THR A 67 7.07 -0.86 -9.59
CA THR A 67 6.83 -0.33 -8.24
C THR A 67 6.34 1.12 -8.30
N PHE A 68 6.89 1.96 -9.18
CA PHE A 68 6.39 3.32 -9.38
C PHE A 68 4.93 3.31 -9.84
N ASN A 69 4.57 2.46 -10.81
CA ASN A 69 3.20 2.34 -11.29
C ASN A 69 2.28 1.77 -10.21
N HIS A 70 2.70 0.74 -9.46
CA HIS A 70 1.98 0.22 -8.31
C HIS A 70 1.65 1.33 -7.31
N SER A 71 2.66 2.09 -6.88
CA SER A 71 2.48 3.20 -5.96
C SER A 71 1.52 4.27 -6.47
N ASN A 72 1.47 4.54 -7.78
CA ASN A 72 0.46 5.43 -8.35
C ASN A 72 -0.95 4.81 -8.35
N ARG A 73 -1.09 3.50 -8.58
CA ARG A 73 -2.39 2.80 -8.50
C ARG A 73 -2.99 2.82 -7.08
N ILE A 74 -2.13 2.77 -6.06
CA ILE A 74 -2.54 2.79 -4.63
C ILE A 74 -2.36 4.16 -3.96
N PHE A 75 -1.93 5.17 -4.72
CA PHE A 75 -1.74 6.56 -4.31
C PHE A 75 -0.72 6.80 -3.17
N ILE A 76 0.15 5.84 -2.87
CA ILE A 76 1.18 5.94 -1.83
C ILE A 76 2.49 5.33 -2.34
N TYR A 77 3.59 6.05 -2.12
CA TYR A 77 4.94 5.60 -2.50
C TYR A 77 5.63 4.90 -1.32
N GLY A 78 6.09 3.67 -1.55
CA GLY A 78 6.82 2.83 -0.59
C GLY A 78 8.28 2.61 -0.96
N VAL A 79 8.94 1.66 -0.27
CA VAL A 79 10.38 1.35 -0.47
C VAL A 79 10.68 0.97 -1.91
N ALA A 80 11.76 1.56 -2.43
CA ALA A 80 12.46 1.08 -3.59
C ALA A 80 13.32 -0.16 -3.30
N ASP A 81 13.40 -1.08 -4.26
CA ASP A 81 14.41 -2.16 -4.28
C ASP A 81 15.82 -1.63 -3.96
N ALA A 82 16.11 -0.38 -4.34
CA ALA A 82 17.35 0.33 -4.04
C ALA A 82 17.70 0.41 -2.54
N PHE A 83 16.72 0.37 -1.64
CA PHE A 83 16.95 0.41 -0.19
C PHE A 83 16.89 -0.96 0.47
N LEU A 84 16.34 -1.97 -0.20
CA LEU A 84 16.02 -3.28 0.39
C LEU A 84 17.22 -3.92 1.10
N ALA A 85 18.38 -3.92 0.43
CA ALA A 85 19.64 -4.50 0.94
C ALA A 85 20.52 -3.52 1.72
N THR A 86 20.14 -2.24 1.81
CA THR A 86 20.94 -1.18 2.47
C THR A 86 20.72 -1.10 3.98
N THR A 87 19.77 -1.87 4.50
CA THR A 87 19.38 -1.89 5.91
C THR A 87 19.16 -3.32 6.39
N LYS A 88 19.18 -3.52 7.71
CA LYS A 88 18.74 -4.77 8.35
C LYS A 88 17.30 -4.72 8.87
N MET A 89 16.63 -3.57 8.74
CA MET A 89 15.20 -3.41 9.06
C MET A 89 14.33 -4.02 7.95
N SER A 90 13.12 -4.46 8.32
CA SER A 90 12.05 -4.79 7.38
C SER A 90 11.80 -3.61 6.42
N PHE A 91 11.44 -3.91 5.17
CA PHE A 91 11.28 -2.87 4.17
C PHE A 91 10.19 -1.85 4.54
N GLU A 92 9.09 -2.27 5.15
CA GLU A 92 7.99 -1.38 5.58
C GLU A 92 8.50 -0.27 6.50
N PHE A 93 9.34 -0.64 7.47
CA PHE A 93 9.90 0.29 8.45
C PHE A 93 10.91 1.24 7.83
N LYS A 94 11.83 0.73 7.01
CA LYS A 94 12.81 1.60 6.34
C LYS A 94 12.13 2.55 5.34
N GLY A 95 11.08 2.09 4.66
CA GLY A 95 10.28 2.92 3.76
C GLY A 95 9.58 4.04 4.44
N ALA A 96 8.95 3.75 5.56
CA ALA A 96 8.28 4.76 6.36
C ALA A 96 9.25 5.84 6.83
N ILE A 97 10.43 5.43 7.32
CA ILE A 97 11.49 6.37 7.73
C ILE A 97 11.94 7.25 6.55
N ILE A 98 12.23 6.66 5.39
CA ILE A 98 12.63 7.42 4.20
C ILE A 98 11.52 8.37 3.76
N ALA A 99 10.28 7.91 3.72
CA ALA A 99 9.14 8.72 3.31
C ALA A 99 8.97 9.93 4.25
N ARG A 100 9.06 9.71 5.56
CA ARG A 100 9.04 10.78 6.57
C ARG A 100 10.17 11.78 6.36
N GLU A 101 11.40 11.30 6.22
CA GLU A 101 12.59 12.14 6.01
C GLU A 101 12.48 12.98 4.74
N VAL A 102 12.00 12.39 3.64
CA VAL A 102 11.82 13.09 2.36
C VAL A 102 10.73 14.16 2.46
N ILE A 103 9.61 13.88 3.13
CA ILE A 103 8.54 14.88 3.31
C ILE A 103 9.06 16.07 4.11
N LEU A 104 9.72 15.81 5.24
CA LEU A 104 10.27 16.86 6.12
C LEU A 104 11.38 17.67 5.42
N ALA A 105 12.27 17.01 4.68
CA ALA A 105 13.34 17.68 3.94
C ALA A 105 12.84 18.58 2.80
N ASN A 106 11.56 18.43 2.41
CA ASN A 106 10.93 19.22 1.35
C ASN A 106 9.83 20.14 1.89
N ASP A 107 9.96 20.60 3.13
CA ASP A 107 9.08 21.56 3.80
C ASP A 107 7.63 21.04 4.00
N GLY A 108 7.44 19.72 3.98
CA GLY A 108 6.17 19.10 4.32
C GLY A 108 5.87 19.24 5.82
N ALA A 109 4.58 19.32 6.16
CA ALA A 109 4.15 19.41 7.56
C ALA A 109 4.52 18.13 8.33
N GLU A 110 4.88 18.28 9.61
CA GLU A 110 5.28 17.15 10.45
C GLU A 110 4.14 16.14 10.60
N ASP A 111 2.93 16.59 10.91
CA ASP A 111 1.73 15.73 10.97
C ASP A 111 1.49 14.97 9.65
N GLN A 112 1.78 15.58 8.50
CA GLN A 112 1.69 14.91 7.21
C GLN A 112 2.73 13.81 7.07
N ALA A 113 3.98 14.12 7.44
CA ALA A 113 5.08 13.16 7.40
C ALA A 113 4.83 11.97 8.34
N ASP A 114 4.30 12.25 9.53
CA ASP A 114 3.93 11.24 10.53
C ASP A 114 2.76 10.39 10.06
N GLY A 115 1.73 10.99 9.46
CA GLY A 115 0.58 10.25 8.93
C GLY A 115 0.98 9.29 7.81
N VAL A 116 1.85 9.74 6.89
CA VAL A 116 2.42 8.90 5.83
C VAL A 116 3.30 7.79 6.42
N CYS A 117 4.15 8.13 7.39
CA CYS A 117 5.02 7.17 8.08
C CYS A 117 4.20 6.06 8.76
N GLU A 118 3.22 6.42 9.58
CA GLU A 118 2.32 5.50 10.29
C GLU A 118 1.59 4.57 9.31
N ALA A 119 1.06 5.12 8.21
CA ALA A 119 0.39 4.33 7.19
C ALA A 119 1.34 3.32 6.54
N ILE A 120 2.54 3.74 6.14
CA ILE A 120 3.54 2.87 5.50
C ILE A 120 4.07 1.81 6.47
N VAL A 121 4.33 2.13 7.75
CA VAL A 121 4.77 1.11 8.72
C VAL A 121 3.77 -0.03 8.79
N ARG A 122 2.46 0.29 8.78
CA ARG A 122 1.39 -0.65 9.12
C ARG A 122 0.69 -1.25 7.90
N HIS A 123 1.13 -0.96 6.67
CA HIS A 123 0.41 -1.34 5.45
C HIS A 123 0.34 -2.85 5.21
N GLN A 124 1.23 -3.64 5.83
CA GLN A 124 1.23 -5.10 5.73
C GLN A 124 0.62 -5.79 6.93
N ASP A 125 0.24 -5.07 7.99
CA ASP A 125 -0.25 -5.69 9.21
C ASP A 125 -1.75 -6.11 9.13
N ILE A 126 -2.10 -6.84 8.08
CA ILE A 126 -3.48 -7.20 7.74
C ILE A 126 -4.06 -8.31 8.62
N PHE A 127 -3.23 -8.97 9.43
CA PHE A 127 -3.63 -10.10 10.29
C PHE A 127 -4.06 -9.69 11.70
N VAL A 128 -3.90 -8.42 12.07
CA VAL A 128 -4.25 -7.95 13.42
C VAL A 128 -5.77 -7.83 13.55
N LYS A 129 -6.35 -8.65 14.42
CA LYS A 129 -7.80 -8.83 14.62
C LYS A 129 -8.45 -7.86 15.62
N GLY A 130 -7.75 -6.79 16.03
CA GLY A 130 -8.28 -5.83 17.00
C GLY A 130 -7.66 -4.44 16.85
N GLY A 131 -8.30 -3.45 17.50
CA GLY A 131 -7.83 -2.07 17.53
C GLY A 131 -8.17 -1.25 16.29
N ASN A 132 -7.64 -0.03 16.28
CA ASN A 132 -7.87 0.97 15.25
C ASN A 132 -6.61 1.18 14.39
N ILE A 133 -6.83 1.77 13.22
CA ILE A 133 -5.81 2.32 12.33
C ILE A 133 -6.28 3.71 11.87
N THR A 134 -5.37 4.53 11.34
CA THR A 134 -5.75 5.78 10.68
C THR A 134 -6.54 5.50 9.40
N THR A 135 -7.45 6.38 9.01
CA THR A 135 -8.16 6.28 7.71
C THR A 135 -7.17 6.14 6.56
N LEU A 136 -6.07 6.90 6.57
CA LEU A 136 -5.01 6.80 5.56
C LEU A 136 -4.39 5.40 5.52
N GLY A 137 -4.06 4.84 6.68
CA GLY A 137 -3.53 3.47 6.78
C GLY A 137 -4.53 2.41 6.30
N GLN A 138 -5.82 2.56 6.62
CA GLN A 138 -6.85 1.61 6.18
C GLN A 138 -7.02 1.62 4.66
N VAL A 139 -7.08 2.82 4.05
CA VAL A 139 -7.15 2.96 2.59
C VAL A 139 -5.93 2.30 1.96
N LEU A 140 -4.73 2.54 2.49
CA LEU A 140 -3.51 1.93 2.00
C LEU A 140 -3.53 0.39 2.09
N GLN A 141 -3.97 -0.19 3.21
CA GLN A 141 -4.11 -1.64 3.34
C GLN A 141 -5.09 -2.22 2.31
N LEU A 142 -6.24 -1.59 2.10
CA LEU A 142 -7.24 -2.05 1.15
C LEU A 142 -6.75 -1.96 -0.30
N SER A 143 -6.11 -0.85 -0.67
CA SER A 143 -5.57 -0.65 -2.01
C SER A 143 -4.41 -1.60 -2.33
N THR A 144 -3.50 -1.82 -1.38
CA THR A 144 -2.39 -2.78 -1.55
C THR A 144 -2.88 -4.22 -1.67
N LEU A 145 -3.90 -4.62 -0.90
CA LEU A 145 -4.52 -5.94 -1.00
C LEU A 145 -5.20 -6.17 -2.35
N LEU A 146 -5.93 -5.18 -2.86
CA LEU A 146 -6.55 -5.27 -4.19
C LEU A 146 -5.48 -5.47 -5.26
N ASP A 147 -4.45 -4.62 -5.28
CA ASP A 147 -3.46 -4.66 -6.36
C ASP A 147 -2.53 -5.88 -6.27
N ASN A 148 -2.21 -6.35 -5.06
CA ASN A 148 -1.27 -7.46 -4.86
C ASN A 148 -1.94 -8.83 -4.92
N VAL A 149 -3.14 -8.99 -4.35
CA VAL A 149 -3.80 -10.30 -4.23
C VAL A 149 -5.27 -10.30 -4.69
N GLY A 150 -5.78 -9.21 -5.24
CA GLY A 150 -7.13 -9.13 -5.83
C GLY A 150 -8.26 -9.07 -4.81
N LEU A 151 -7.94 -9.08 -3.51
CA LEU A 151 -8.94 -9.03 -2.44
C LEU A 151 -9.66 -7.68 -2.42
N ARG A 152 -10.93 -7.71 -2.02
CA ARG A 152 -11.80 -6.52 -1.94
C ARG A 152 -12.05 -5.78 -3.26
N ALA A 153 -11.66 -6.34 -4.41
CA ALA A 153 -11.95 -5.73 -5.71
C ALA A 153 -13.46 -5.51 -5.96
N HIS A 154 -14.32 -6.33 -5.37
CA HIS A 154 -15.77 -6.17 -5.41
C HIS A 154 -16.26 -4.86 -4.78
N LEU A 155 -15.46 -4.13 -3.99
CA LEU A 155 -15.84 -2.83 -3.43
C LEU A 155 -15.66 -1.67 -4.43
N ILE A 156 -14.98 -1.89 -5.55
CA ILE A 156 -14.61 -0.85 -6.50
C ILE A 156 -15.21 -1.15 -7.87
N HIS A 157 -15.71 -0.10 -8.54
CA HIS A 157 -16.26 -0.24 -9.89
C HIS A 157 -15.17 -0.74 -10.87
N PRO A 158 -15.44 -1.75 -11.72
CA PRO A 158 -14.46 -2.30 -12.65
C PRO A 158 -13.81 -1.28 -13.58
N ASP A 159 -14.55 -0.26 -14.02
CA ASP A 159 -14.03 0.79 -14.90
C ASP A 159 -12.98 1.66 -14.19
N LEU A 160 -13.12 1.89 -12.88
CA LEU A 160 -12.09 2.60 -12.12
C LEU A 160 -10.80 1.78 -12.06
N ILE A 161 -10.90 0.47 -11.83
CA ILE A 161 -9.75 -0.44 -11.82
C ILE A 161 -9.09 -0.48 -13.20
N ALA A 162 -9.88 -0.63 -14.26
CA ALA A 162 -9.39 -0.70 -15.64
C ALA A 162 -8.73 0.62 -16.06
N GLY A 163 -9.36 1.76 -15.79
CA GLY A 163 -8.81 3.08 -16.07
C GLY A 163 -7.52 3.35 -15.29
N THR A 164 -7.48 2.95 -14.02
CA THR A 164 -6.28 3.07 -13.17
C THR A 164 -5.12 2.21 -13.70
N CYS A 165 -5.40 0.96 -14.10
CA CYS A 165 -4.38 0.08 -14.69
C CYS A 165 -3.95 0.54 -16.09
N ALA A 166 -4.83 1.17 -16.86
CA ALA A 166 -4.48 1.77 -18.15
C ALA A 166 -3.55 2.98 -17.99
N ALA A 167 -3.81 3.84 -17.01
CA ALA A 167 -2.98 4.99 -16.71
C ALA A 167 -1.62 4.60 -16.07
N PHE A 168 -1.61 3.54 -15.24
CA PHE A 168 -0.41 3.05 -14.57
C PHE A 168 -0.25 1.53 -14.76
N PRO A 169 0.27 1.09 -15.93
CA PRO A 169 0.36 -0.32 -16.31
C PRO A 169 1.13 -1.17 -15.30
N ARG A 170 0.67 -2.39 -15.04
CA ARG A 170 1.28 -3.30 -14.06
C ARG A 170 2.62 -3.86 -14.51
N LYS A 171 2.77 -4.18 -15.80
CA LYS A 171 4.05 -4.60 -16.42
C LYS A 171 4.71 -5.78 -15.69
N GLY A 172 3.91 -6.82 -15.44
CA GLY A 172 4.31 -8.01 -14.70
C GLY A 172 4.46 -7.76 -13.20
N TRP A 173 3.64 -6.88 -12.62
CA TRP A 173 3.73 -6.47 -11.21
C TRP A 173 3.73 -7.67 -10.26
N SER A 174 2.83 -8.64 -10.48
CA SER A 174 2.69 -9.79 -9.58
C SER A 174 4.01 -10.56 -9.43
N ASP A 175 4.72 -10.82 -10.53
CA ASP A 175 6.01 -11.51 -10.48
C ASP A 175 7.15 -10.60 -10.00
N CYS A 176 7.10 -9.31 -10.33
CA CYS A 176 8.03 -8.31 -9.78
C CYS A 176 7.98 -8.28 -8.25
N PHE A 177 6.79 -8.13 -7.67
CA PHE A 177 6.61 -8.00 -6.24
C PHE A 177 6.87 -9.32 -5.50
N ALA A 178 6.46 -10.45 -6.07
CA ALA A 178 6.77 -11.76 -5.52
C ALA A 178 8.28 -11.99 -5.38
N ARG A 179 9.08 -11.57 -6.37
CA ARG A 179 10.56 -11.60 -6.25
C ARG A 179 11.10 -10.64 -5.20
N THR A 180 10.50 -9.46 -5.03
CA THR A 180 10.88 -8.53 -3.96
C THR A 180 10.63 -9.16 -2.59
N ILE A 181 9.50 -9.85 -2.38
CA ILE A 181 9.20 -10.60 -1.15
C ILE A 181 10.23 -11.71 -0.92
N GLU A 182 10.49 -12.56 -1.91
CA GLU A 182 11.47 -13.64 -1.81
C GLU A 182 12.87 -13.12 -1.47
N LYS A 183 13.26 -11.99 -2.09
CA LYS A 183 14.53 -11.33 -1.81
C LYS A 183 14.57 -10.79 -0.39
N GLU A 184 13.51 -10.12 0.08
CA GLU A 184 13.41 -9.62 1.45
C GLU A 184 13.60 -10.76 2.46
N LEU A 185 12.86 -11.85 2.27
CA LEU A 185 12.90 -13.04 3.11
C LEU A 185 14.29 -13.68 3.16
N SER A 186 14.98 -13.77 2.01
CA SER A 186 16.36 -14.30 1.94
C SER A 186 17.36 -13.42 2.69
N ILE A 187 17.35 -12.10 2.45
CA ILE A 187 18.39 -11.21 3.01
C ILE A 187 18.09 -10.78 4.45
N LYS A 188 16.84 -10.92 4.89
CA LYS A 188 16.31 -10.55 6.22
C LYS A 188 15.29 -11.60 6.69
N PRO A 189 15.72 -12.80 7.11
CA PRO A 189 14.81 -13.84 7.59
C PRO A 189 14.09 -13.50 8.92
N TRP A 190 14.39 -12.35 9.52
CA TRP A 190 13.70 -11.77 10.67
C TRP A 190 12.74 -10.63 10.29
N CYS A 191 12.55 -10.34 9.00
CA CYS A 191 11.71 -9.24 8.55
C CYS A 191 10.25 -9.45 8.93
N HIS A 192 9.50 -8.36 8.97
CA HIS A 192 8.07 -8.36 9.28
C HIS A 192 7.26 -9.15 8.24
N SER A 193 7.69 -9.21 6.98
CA SER A 193 7.01 -9.99 5.94
C SER A 193 6.96 -11.50 6.23
N THR A 194 7.80 -12.03 7.14
CA THR A 194 7.67 -13.41 7.63
C THR A 194 6.35 -13.68 8.37
N THR A 195 5.60 -12.65 8.77
CA THR A 195 4.27 -12.79 9.38
C THR A 195 3.22 -13.36 8.42
N PHE A 196 3.45 -13.30 7.10
CA PHE A 196 2.61 -13.93 6.08
C PHE A 196 2.93 -15.41 5.88
N GLU A 197 4.01 -15.88 6.50
CA GLU A 197 4.54 -17.21 6.31
C GLU A 197 4.09 -18.17 7.41
N ILE A 198 4.61 -19.40 7.37
CA ILE A 198 4.36 -20.38 8.43
C ILE A 198 5.08 -19.98 9.74
N PRO A 199 4.56 -20.38 10.92
CA PRO A 199 5.26 -20.16 12.18
C PRO A 199 6.68 -20.73 12.15
N GLY A 200 7.66 -19.90 12.51
CA GLY A 200 9.08 -20.30 12.49
C GLY A 200 9.65 -20.51 11.10
N TRP A 201 9.15 -19.77 10.09
CA TRP A 201 9.70 -19.78 8.73
C TRP A 201 11.23 -19.62 8.72
N VAL A 202 11.89 -20.35 7.81
CA VAL A 202 13.34 -20.30 7.60
C VAL A 202 13.66 -20.18 6.12
N GLU A 203 14.82 -19.60 5.80
CA GLU A 203 15.28 -19.45 4.42
C GLU A 203 15.29 -20.79 3.67
N GLY A 204 14.80 -20.77 2.43
CA GLY A 204 14.64 -21.95 1.57
C GLY A 204 13.23 -22.56 1.60
N VAL A 205 12.39 -22.22 2.58
CA VAL A 205 10.96 -22.57 2.54
C VAL A 205 10.22 -21.67 1.54
N PRO A 206 9.42 -22.23 0.61
CA PRO A 206 8.64 -21.42 -0.33
C PRO A 206 7.74 -20.41 0.38
N SER A 207 7.70 -19.18 -0.13
CA SER A 207 6.89 -18.10 0.44
C SER A 207 5.41 -18.25 0.07
N ASN A 208 4.55 -18.34 1.08
CA ASN A 208 3.10 -18.22 0.97
C ASN A 208 2.74 -16.87 0.36
N PHE A 209 3.37 -15.79 0.83
CA PHE A 209 3.02 -14.45 0.36
C PHE A 209 3.34 -14.27 -1.13
N ALA A 210 4.55 -14.66 -1.56
CA ALA A 210 4.95 -14.59 -2.96
C ALA A 210 4.06 -15.48 -3.84
N ARG A 211 3.67 -16.67 -3.36
CA ARG A 211 2.71 -17.55 -4.05
C ARG A 211 1.37 -16.86 -4.22
N ASP A 212 0.81 -16.28 -3.16
CA ASP A 212 -0.51 -15.66 -3.19
C ASP A 212 -0.52 -14.41 -4.10
N VAL A 213 0.56 -13.62 -4.13
CA VAL A 213 0.75 -12.51 -5.08
C VAL A 213 0.76 -13.02 -6.53
N ARG A 214 1.53 -14.07 -6.84
CA ARG A 214 1.53 -14.67 -8.19
C ARG A 214 0.18 -15.31 -8.55
N GLY A 215 -0.59 -15.73 -7.54
CA GLY A 215 -1.94 -16.28 -7.66
C GLY A 215 -3.06 -15.24 -7.79
N ASN A 216 -2.75 -13.96 -8.00
CA ASN A 216 -3.74 -12.90 -8.17
C ASN A 216 -4.48 -12.99 -9.53
N ASP A 217 -5.43 -13.93 -9.63
CA ASP A 217 -6.20 -14.17 -10.86
C ASP A 217 -7.04 -12.95 -11.29
N PHE A 218 -7.52 -12.15 -10.33
CA PHE A 218 -8.33 -10.97 -10.63
C PHE A 218 -7.53 -9.91 -11.40
N MET A 219 -6.30 -9.62 -10.97
CA MET A 219 -5.45 -8.60 -11.60
C MET A 219 -4.61 -9.14 -12.76
N LYS A 220 -4.53 -10.45 -12.97
CA LYS A 220 -3.74 -11.11 -14.02
C LYS A 220 -4.00 -10.58 -15.43
N LYS A 221 -5.23 -10.17 -15.73
CA LYS A 221 -5.60 -9.58 -17.05
C LYS A 221 -4.97 -8.20 -17.29
N TYR A 222 -4.42 -7.58 -16.26
CA TYR A 222 -3.76 -6.28 -16.33
C TYR A 222 -2.23 -6.38 -16.18
N ASP A 223 -1.69 -7.58 -15.87
CA ASP A 223 -0.26 -7.80 -15.69
C ASP A 223 0.56 -7.64 -16.98
#